data_AF-A0A972XGC6-F1
#
_entry.id   AF-A0A972XGC6-F1
#
_cell.length_a   1.000
_cell.length_b   1.000
_cell.length_c   1.000
_cell.angle_alpha   90.00
_cell.angle_beta   90.00
_cell.angle_gamma   90.00
#
_symmetry.space_group_name_H-M   'P 1'
#
loop_
_entity.id
_entity.type
_entity.pdbx_description
1 polymer ?
#
loop_
_entity_poly.entity_id
_entity_poly.type
_entity_poly.pdbx_seq_one_letter_code
_entity_poly.pdbx_strand_id
1 'polypeptide(L)'
;MFGRERQREQELSYLTVVTYGRTGSTAIQSALNALPGVVMRGENYGAMRGLRAYLQSVAETADRHHAGRPDHPWYGSARLDPSAVLADLRRHVVEFILRPGRGTRVIGFK
;
A
#
# COMPACT_ATOMS: atom_id res chain seq x y z
N MET A 1 26.87 7.30 11.05
CA MET A 1 26.31 8.56 10.50
C MET A 1 25.92 8.32 9.05
N PHE A 2 24.76 7.70 8.80
CA PHE A 2 24.24 7.48 7.44
C PHE A 2 23.26 8.60 7.11
N GLY A 3 23.71 9.53 6.27
CA GLY A 3 22.92 10.66 5.83
C GLY A 3 21.65 10.18 5.13
N ARG A 4 20.50 10.50 5.72
CA ARG A 4 19.23 10.55 4.99
C ARG A 4 19.31 11.77 4.07
N GLU A 5 19.97 11.61 2.93
CA GLU A 5 19.69 12.47 1.79
C GLU A 5 18.23 12.22 1.43
N ARG A 6 17.36 13.14 1.85
CA ARG A 6 16.02 13.27 1.30
C ARG A 6 16.18 13.55 -0.18
N GLN A 7 16.25 12.48 -0.97
CA GLN A 7 16.03 12.54 -2.41
C GLN A 7 14.74 13.34 -2.60
N ARG A 8 14.80 14.39 -3.43
CA ARG A 8 13.59 15.08 -3.91
C ARG A 8 12.60 13.97 -4.27
N GLU A 9 11.41 14.00 -3.69
CA GLU A 9 10.32 13.08 -4.02
C GLU A 9 10.10 13.20 -5.54
N GLN A 10 10.74 12.34 -6.31
CA GLN A 10 10.27 12.08 -7.65
C GLN A 10 8.92 11.41 -7.44
N GLU A 11 7.87 12.06 -7.90
CA GLU A 11 6.52 11.54 -7.78
C GLU A 11 6.48 10.17 -8.47
N LEU A 12 6.43 9.12 -7.65
CA LEU A 12 6.43 7.74 -8.14
C LEU A 12 5.10 7.49 -8.85
N SER A 13 5.17 6.88 -10.02
CA SER A 13 3.99 6.32 -10.67
C SER A 13 3.75 4.89 -10.21
N TYR A 14 2.49 4.52 -10.06
CA TYR A 14 2.07 3.21 -9.57
C TYR A 14 1.39 2.43 -10.68
N LEU A 15 1.77 1.16 -10.85
CA LEU A 15 1.19 0.26 -11.85
C LEU A 15 0.83 -1.08 -11.20
N THR A 16 -0.36 -1.59 -11.49
CA THR A 16 -0.79 -2.92 -11.03
C THR A 16 -1.25 -3.74 -12.22
N VAL A 17 -0.72 -4.96 -12.38
CA VAL A 17 -1.14 -5.89 -13.43
C VAL A 17 -2.24 -6.80 -12.88
N VAL A 18 -3.50 -6.46 -13.14
CA VAL A 18 -4.65 -7.28 -12.70
C VAL A 18 -4.91 -8.39 -13.70
N THR A 19 -4.90 -9.64 -13.24
CA THR A 19 -5.00 -10.81 -14.12
C THR A 19 -5.43 -12.07 -13.35
N TYR A 20 -5.53 -13.20 -14.05
CA TYR A 20 -5.69 -14.53 -13.47
C TYR A 20 -4.59 -15.47 -13.99
N GLY A 21 -4.56 -16.71 -13.51
CA GLY A 21 -3.50 -17.67 -13.86
C GLY A 21 -3.45 -18.01 -15.35
N ARG A 22 -2.21 -18.17 -15.89
CA ARG A 22 -1.91 -18.64 -17.26
C ARG A 22 -2.36 -17.70 -18.39
N THR A 23 -2.32 -16.39 -18.15
CA THR A 23 -2.69 -15.33 -19.11
C THR A 23 -1.49 -14.64 -19.78
N GLY A 24 -0.26 -15.09 -19.50
CA GLY A 24 0.96 -14.40 -19.95
C GLY A 24 1.34 -13.18 -19.09
N SER A 25 0.68 -12.96 -17.96
CA SER A 25 0.95 -11.83 -17.06
C SER A 25 2.37 -11.79 -16.49
N THR A 26 3.03 -12.93 -16.35
CA THR A 26 4.46 -13.01 -15.99
C THR A 26 5.37 -12.48 -17.12
N ALA A 27 4.98 -12.69 -18.39
CA ALA A 27 5.71 -12.11 -19.52
C ALA A 27 5.55 -10.58 -19.56
N ILE A 28 4.36 -10.07 -19.26
CA ILE A 28 4.12 -8.61 -19.10
C ILE A 28 4.97 -8.04 -17.96
N GLN A 29 4.98 -8.69 -16.79
CA GLN A 29 5.82 -8.27 -15.67
C GLN A 29 7.31 -8.21 -16.07
N SER A 30 7.78 -9.22 -16.80
CA SER A 30 9.18 -9.29 -17.26
C SER A 30 9.50 -8.18 -18.27
N ALA A 31 8.60 -7.93 -19.24
CA ALA A 31 8.74 -6.86 -20.21
C ALA A 31 8.76 -5.47 -19.55
N LEU A 32 7.91 -5.24 -18.55
CA LEU A 32 7.91 -4.00 -17.77
C LEU A 32 9.21 -3.81 -16.99
N ASN A 33 9.73 -4.87 -16.36
CA ASN A 33 11.01 -4.83 -15.63
C ASN A 33 12.24 -4.62 -16.52
N ALA A 34 12.13 -4.84 -17.83
CA ALA A 34 13.20 -4.52 -18.78
C ALA A 34 13.31 -3.00 -19.06
N LEU A 35 12.29 -2.21 -18.70
CA LEU A 35 12.29 -0.77 -18.91
C LEU A 35 13.12 -0.04 -17.82
N PRO A 36 13.97 0.93 -18.19
CA PRO A 36 14.72 1.71 -17.22
C PRO A 36 13.80 2.43 -16.22
N GLY A 37 14.11 2.29 -14.93
CA GLY A 37 13.37 2.96 -13.85
C GLY A 37 12.02 2.34 -13.51
N VAL A 38 11.68 1.15 -14.04
CA VAL A 38 10.46 0.42 -13.70
C VAL A 38 10.80 -0.76 -12.78
N VAL A 39 10.03 -0.92 -11.69
CA VAL A 39 10.15 -2.05 -10.77
C VAL A 39 8.77 -2.66 -10.51
N MET A 40 8.51 -3.79 -11.15
CA MET A 40 7.33 -4.63 -10.95
C MET A 40 7.69 -5.83 -10.06
N ARG A 41 7.16 -5.82 -8.83
CA ARG A 41 7.18 -6.97 -7.93
C ARG A 41 6.24 -8.07 -8.43
N GLY A 42 6.48 -9.30 -7.98
CA GLY A 42 5.64 -10.44 -8.32
C GLY A 42 4.33 -10.47 -7.53
N GLU A 43 3.71 -11.63 -7.53
CA GLU A 43 2.49 -11.94 -6.79
C GLU A 43 2.70 -11.75 -5.28
N ASN A 44 1.68 -11.23 -4.59
CA ASN A 44 1.74 -10.93 -3.16
C ASN A 44 0.69 -11.69 -2.32
N TYR A 45 0.15 -12.79 -2.86
CA TYR A 45 -0.90 -13.60 -2.22
C TYR A 45 -2.13 -12.80 -1.74
N GLY A 46 -2.40 -11.64 -2.36
CA GLY A 46 -3.52 -10.78 -1.99
C GLY A 46 -3.26 -9.89 -0.78
N ALA A 47 -1.99 -9.55 -0.47
CA ALA A 47 -1.64 -8.65 0.62
C ALA A 47 -2.43 -7.33 0.58
N MET A 48 -2.58 -6.72 -0.60
CA MET A 48 -3.35 -5.46 -0.75
C MET A 48 -4.84 -5.64 -0.45
N ARG A 49 -5.41 -6.81 -0.75
CA ARG A 49 -6.78 -7.14 -0.37
C ARG A 49 -6.90 -7.24 1.15
N GLY A 50 -5.92 -7.83 1.83
CA GLY A 50 -5.84 -7.88 3.29
C GLY A 50 -5.79 -6.47 3.90
N LEU A 51 -4.95 -5.59 3.36
CA LEU A 51 -4.86 -4.20 3.82
C LEU A 51 -6.18 -3.42 3.62
N ARG A 52 -6.86 -3.63 2.49
CA ARG A 52 -8.18 -3.05 2.24
C ARG A 52 -9.21 -3.54 3.27
N ALA A 53 -9.23 -4.84 3.57
CA ALA A 53 -10.16 -5.40 4.55
C ALA A 53 -9.90 -4.83 5.95
N TYR A 54 -8.63 -4.73 6.35
CA TYR A 54 -8.23 -4.08 7.61
C TYR A 54 -8.69 -2.62 7.68
N LEU A 55 -8.41 -1.81 6.64
CA LEU A 55 -8.83 -0.41 6.58
C LEU A 55 -10.37 -0.28 6.65
N GLN A 56 -11.09 -1.18 5.98
CA GLN A 56 -12.54 -1.23 6.02
C GLN A 56 -13.05 -1.47 7.45
N SER A 57 -12.48 -2.43 8.19
CA SER A 57 -12.85 -2.66 9.59
C SER A 57 -12.56 -1.46 10.49
N VAL A 58 -11.46 -0.73 10.24
CA VAL A 58 -11.15 0.52 10.97
C VAL A 58 -12.19 1.59 10.67
N ALA A 59 -12.55 1.79 9.40
CA ALA A 59 -13.57 2.76 8.99
C ALA A 59 -14.95 2.43 9.60
N GLU A 60 -15.40 1.19 9.50
CA GLU A 60 -16.66 0.74 10.10
C GLU A 60 -16.71 0.92 11.62
N THR A 61 -15.54 0.81 12.28
CA THR A 61 -15.42 1.08 13.72
C THR A 61 -15.47 2.58 13.99
N ALA A 62 -14.76 3.41 13.22
CA ALA A 62 -14.75 4.87 13.36
C ALA A 62 -16.16 5.48 13.21
N ASP A 63 -16.99 4.91 12.35
CA ASP A 63 -18.40 5.30 12.15
C ASP A 63 -19.30 5.03 13.38
N ARG A 64 -18.81 4.29 14.39
CA ARG A 64 -19.54 4.08 15.66
C ARG A 64 -19.36 5.30 16.58
N HIS A 65 -19.88 6.46 16.17
CA HIS A 65 -19.63 7.78 16.78
C HIS A 65 -20.08 7.97 18.25
N HIS A 66 -20.79 7.01 18.88
CA HIS A 66 -21.44 7.19 20.18
C HIS A 66 -20.73 6.53 21.38
N ALA A 67 -19.40 6.42 21.32
CA ALA A 67 -18.64 5.60 22.26
C ALA A 67 -17.69 6.37 23.17
N GLY A 68 -18.20 7.41 23.82
CA GLY A 68 -17.44 8.24 24.77
C GLY A 68 -17.29 7.63 26.18
N ARG A 69 -18.08 6.60 26.52
CA ARG A 69 -18.06 6.00 27.86
C ARG A 69 -17.25 4.70 27.88
N PRO A 70 -16.40 4.46 28.90
CA PRO A 70 -15.61 3.23 29.01
C PRO A 70 -16.41 1.92 29.08
N ASP A 71 -17.68 1.98 29.50
CA ASP A 71 -18.60 0.83 29.59
C ASP A 71 -19.33 0.54 28.26
N HIS A 72 -19.09 1.33 27.21
CA HIS A 72 -19.68 1.12 25.90
C HIS A 72 -18.83 0.17 25.04
N PRO A 73 -19.41 -0.79 24.31
CA PRO A 73 -18.67 -1.80 23.54
C PRO A 73 -17.76 -1.23 22.44
N TRP A 74 -18.01 0.01 22.02
CA TRP A 74 -17.24 0.70 20.98
C TRP A 74 -16.29 1.77 21.54
N TYR A 75 -16.08 1.82 22.87
CA TYR A 75 -15.37 2.92 23.53
C TYR A 75 -14.06 3.30 22.82
N GLY A 76 -13.93 4.60 22.49
CA GLY A 76 -12.74 5.14 21.83
C GLY A 76 -12.75 5.09 20.29
N SER A 77 -13.78 4.50 19.66
CA SER A 77 -13.97 4.49 18.20
C SER A 77 -13.91 5.88 17.56
N ALA A 78 -14.45 6.90 18.24
CA ALA A 78 -14.48 8.28 17.74
C ALA A 78 -13.09 8.93 17.56
N ARG A 79 -12.03 8.32 18.10
CA ARG A 79 -10.63 8.79 17.90
C ARG A 79 -9.93 8.11 16.72
N LEU A 80 -10.56 7.11 16.11
CA LEU A 80 -9.98 6.46 14.95
C LEU A 80 -10.01 7.40 13.75
N ASP A 81 -8.90 7.47 13.03
CA ASP A 81 -8.76 8.22 11.79
C ASP A 81 -8.41 7.24 10.65
N PRO A 82 -9.42 6.77 9.89
CA PRO A 82 -9.19 5.89 8.75
C PRO A 82 -8.27 6.50 7.69
N SER A 83 -8.25 7.82 7.54
CA SER A 83 -7.42 8.51 6.56
C SER A 83 -5.95 8.48 6.97
N ALA A 84 -5.65 8.71 8.25
CA ALA A 84 -4.31 8.55 8.80
C ALA A 84 -3.82 7.10 8.68
N VAL A 85 -4.68 6.11 8.95
CA VAL A 85 -4.35 4.69 8.76
C VAL A 85 -4.05 4.38 7.29
N LEU A 86 -4.86 4.88 6.34
CA LEU A 86 -4.59 4.72 4.92
C LEU A 86 -3.24 5.33 4.50
N ALA A 87 -2.92 6.52 5.00
CA ALA A 87 -1.65 7.18 4.71
C ALA A 87 -0.46 6.35 5.21
N ASP A 88 -0.55 5.80 6.42
CA ASP A 88 0.49 4.95 6.99
C ASP A 88 0.64 3.63 6.22
N LEU A 89 -0.47 2.99 5.85
CA LEU A 89 -0.46 1.78 5.03
C LEU A 89 0.19 2.03 3.65
N ARG A 90 -0.09 3.17 3.01
CA ARG A 90 0.56 3.54 1.74
C ARG A 90 2.08 3.65 1.91
N ARG A 91 2.53 4.34 2.96
CA ARG A 91 3.96 4.45 3.28
C ARG A 91 4.58 3.07 3.52
N HIS A 92 3.94 2.23 4.33
CA HIS A 92 4.39 0.88 4.64
C HIS A 92 4.54 0.02 3.38
N VAL A 93 3.56 0.04 2.48
CA VAL A 93 3.60 -0.70 1.21
C VAL A 93 4.77 -0.23 0.35
N VAL A 94 4.98 1.08 0.23
CA VAL A 94 6.10 1.62 -0.56
C VAL A 94 7.44 1.21 0.06
N GLU A 95 7.57 1.35 1.38
CA GLU A 95 8.83 1.16 2.11
C GLU A 95 9.25 -0.31 2.24
N PHE A 96 8.31 -1.21 2.50
CA PHE A 96 8.61 -2.61 2.84
C PHE A 96 8.24 -3.61 1.76
N ILE A 97 7.29 -3.29 0.89
CA ILE A 97 6.80 -4.23 -0.14
C ILE A 97 7.37 -3.85 -1.52
N LEU A 98 7.13 -2.62 -1.99
CA LEU A 98 7.54 -2.19 -3.32
C LEU A 98 9.03 -1.85 -3.38
N ARG A 99 9.56 -1.20 -2.33
CA ARG A 99 10.98 -0.93 -2.11
C ARG A 99 11.66 -0.32 -3.34
N PRO A 100 11.28 0.91 -3.76
CA PRO A 100 11.94 1.59 -4.88
C PRO A 100 13.42 1.80 -4.58
N GLY A 101 14.26 1.71 -5.61
CA GLY A 101 15.68 2.03 -5.55
C GLY A 101 15.97 3.43 -6.10
N ARG A 102 17.25 3.82 -6.07
CA ARG A 102 17.70 5.05 -6.74
C ARG A 102 17.41 4.95 -8.25
N GLY A 103 16.75 5.97 -8.79
CA GLY A 103 16.39 6.02 -10.21
C GLY A 103 15.09 5.29 -10.58
N THR A 104 14.40 4.66 -9.61
CA THR A 104 13.06 4.12 -9.83
C THR A 104 12.05 5.26 -10.01
N ARG A 105 11.20 5.15 -11.04
CA ARG A 105 10.14 6.10 -11.39
C ARG A 105 8.75 5.45 -11.38
N VAL A 106 8.67 4.17 -11.75
CA VAL A 106 7.43 3.39 -11.73
C VAL A 106 7.62 2.19 -10.81
N ILE A 107 6.70 2.02 -9.87
CA ILE A 107 6.65 0.84 -9.00
C ILE A 107 5.31 0.14 -9.11
N GLY A 108 5.32 -1.17 -8.89
CA GLY A 108 4.12 -1.95 -9.04
C GLY A 108 4.25 -3.38 -8.59
N PHE A 109 3.16 -4.10 -8.76
CA PHE A 109 3.11 -5.55 -8.57
C PHE A 109 2.12 -6.18 -9.56
N LYS A 110 2.14 -7.49 -9.62
CA LYS A 110 1.16 -8.31 -10.34
C LYS A 110 0.23 -8.97 -9.33
#